data_AF-A0A8H9IT05-F1
#
_entry.id   AF-A0A8H9IT05-F1
#
_cell.length_a   1.000
_cell.length_b   1.000
_cell.length_c   1.000
_cell.angle_alpha   90.00
_cell.angle_beta   90.00
_cell.angle_gamma   90.00
#
_symmetry.space_group_name_H-M   'P 1'
#
loop_
_entity.id
_entity.type
_entity.pdbx_description
1 polymer ?
#
loop_
_entity_poly.entity_id
_entity_poly.type
_entity_poly.pdbx_seq_one_letter_code
_entity_poly.pdbx_strand_id
1 'polypeptide(L)'
;MGMDVDAYLARIGAVRPQAPTAQALAELHERHITTVPFENLSVHLPEPIALAEDALVDKVVRRRRGGFCYELNGAFAALLRELGFRVSLHPARVHRGDGRFGAPFDHLALLVDLDEPWLADVGFGRFARRPLRLAATEPQADAEGEFLVLDAPGGDVEVRHDGQPAYRLERRPRELADFVPACWWQATSPDSHFTQNLLCTLPTAQGRVTLAGEQLIETVDGKRVERTLAGQELVDAYREYFGISVNEAPSPGFFPAAGPRPFPN
;
A
#
# COMPACT_ATOMS: atom_id res chain seq x y z
N MET A 1 -7.33 -5.89 -22.87
CA MET A 1 -6.24 -5.13 -23.52
C MET A 1 -5.15 -5.09 -22.48
N GLY A 2 -3.93 -5.54 -22.78
CA GLY A 2 -2.87 -5.65 -21.76
C GLY A 2 -2.54 -4.30 -21.12
N MET A 3 -1.97 -4.34 -19.92
CA MET A 3 -1.53 -3.15 -19.19
C MET A 3 -0.47 -2.38 -19.99
N ASP A 4 -0.52 -1.04 -19.94
CA ASP A 4 0.60 -0.21 -20.38
C ASP A 4 1.71 -0.21 -19.31
N VAL A 5 2.60 -1.19 -19.43
CA VAL A 5 3.76 -1.36 -18.53
C VAL A 5 4.68 -0.15 -18.54
N ASP A 6 4.88 0.51 -19.69
CA ASP A 6 5.77 1.66 -19.78
C ASP A 6 5.20 2.87 -19.04
N ALA A 7 3.88 3.07 -19.10
CA ALA A 7 3.20 4.08 -18.29
C ALA A 7 3.34 3.82 -16.78
N TYR A 8 3.24 2.56 -16.34
CA TYR A 8 3.44 2.21 -14.92
C TYR A 8 4.89 2.46 -14.51
N LEU A 9 5.87 1.98 -15.28
CA LEU A 9 7.29 2.19 -15.00
C LEU A 9 7.62 3.69 -14.95
N ALA A 10 7.06 4.49 -15.86
CA ALA A 10 7.17 5.95 -15.82
C ALA A 10 6.52 6.56 -14.57
N ARG A 11 5.35 6.06 -14.14
CA ARG A 11 4.67 6.51 -12.92
C ARG A 11 5.54 6.37 -11.67
N ILE A 12 6.32 5.29 -11.57
CA ILE A 12 7.20 5.01 -10.43
C ILE A 12 8.66 5.41 -10.67
N GLY A 13 8.99 5.96 -11.84
CA GLY A 13 10.36 6.34 -12.19
C GLY A 13 11.33 5.16 -12.29
N ALA A 14 10.85 3.98 -12.67
CA ALA A 14 11.65 2.78 -12.84
C ALA A 14 12.04 2.55 -14.31
N VAL A 15 13.19 1.91 -14.53
CA VAL A 15 13.60 1.42 -15.84
C VAL A 15 13.08 0.00 -16.05
N ARG A 16 12.63 -0.32 -17.26
CA ARG A 16 12.17 -1.68 -17.59
C ARG A 16 13.33 -2.69 -17.35
N PRO A 17 13.14 -3.69 -16.48
CA PRO A 17 14.17 -4.69 -16.25
C PRO A 17 14.32 -5.61 -17.47
N GLN A 18 15.53 -6.12 -17.69
CA GLN A 18 15.80 -7.09 -18.75
C GLN A 18 15.29 -8.51 -18.42
N ALA A 19 15.17 -8.84 -17.13
CA ALA A 19 14.70 -10.13 -16.63
C ALA A 19 14.10 -9.99 -15.22
N PRO A 20 13.21 -10.91 -14.81
CA PRO A 20 12.63 -10.92 -13.47
C PRO A 20 13.62 -11.46 -12.44
N THR A 21 14.49 -10.59 -11.93
CA THR A 21 15.51 -10.94 -10.91
C THR A 21 15.16 -10.35 -9.54
N ALA A 22 15.80 -10.85 -8.48
CA ALA A 22 15.63 -10.29 -7.13
C ALA A 22 16.04 -8.81 -7.06
N GLN A 23 17.09 -8.43 -7.79
CA GLN A 23 17.52 -7.02 -7.90
C GLN A 23 16.45 -6.16 -8.59
N ALA A 24 15.85 -6.65 -9.68
CA ALA A 24 14.77 -5.95 -10.36
C ALA A 24 13.53 -5.82 -9.45
N LEU A 25 13.17 -6.87 -8.72
CA LEU A 25 12.07 -6.83 -7.75
C LEU A 25 12.32 -5.77 -6.67
N ALA A 26 13.53 -5.72 -6.11
CA ALA A 26 13.91 -4.75 -5.09
C ALA A 26 13.83 -3.30 -5.60
N GLU A 27 14.35 -3.02 -6.79
CA GLU A 27 14.27 -1.69 -7.41
C GLU A 27 12.81 -1.28 -7.65
N LEU A 28 12.00 -2.15 -8.27
CA LEU A 28 10.59 -1.86 -8.56
C LEU A 28 9.78 -1.60 -7.28
N HIS A 29 10.04 -2.38 -6.23
CA HIS A 29 9.38 -2.27 -4.94
C HIS A 29 9.74 -0.94 -4.25
N GLU A 30 11.02 -0.62 -4.16
CA GLU A 30 11.50 0.63 -3.54
C GLU A 30 10.98 1.86 -4.30
N ARG A 31 11.01 1.82 -5.64
CA ARG A 31 10.43 2.86 -6.52
C ARG A 31 8.94 3.05 -6.30
N HIS A 32 8.18 1.96 -6.20
CA HIS A 32 6.75 2.05 -5.96
C HIS A 32 6.46 2.70 -4.61
N ILE A 33 7.07 2.18 -3.53
CA ILE A 33 6.86 2.67 -2.16
C ILE A 33 7.22 4.16 -2.01
N THR A 34 8.26 4.63 -2.70
CA THR A 34 8.73 6.02 -2.59
C THR A 34 8.01 6.99 -3.52
N THR A 35 7.12 6.51 -4.39
CA THR A 35 6.50 7.33 -5.45
C THR A 35 4.97 7.26 -5.46
N VAL A 36 4.38 6.17 -4.97
CA VAL A 36 2.93 5.96 -4.90
C VAL A 36 2.51 6.00 -3.43
N PRO A 37 1.71 7.00 -3.02
CA PRO A 37 1.32 7.14 -1.62
C PRO A 37 0.35 6.04 -1.19
N PHE A 38 0.46 5.64 0.08
CA PHE A 38 -0.62 4.92 0.74
C PHE A 38 -1.68 5.93 1.15
N GLU A 39 -2.93 5.73 0.73
CA GLU A 39 -4.04 6.63 1.03
C GLU A 39 -5.40 5.94 0.99
N ASN A 40 -6.37 6.50 1.70
CA ASN A 40 -7.75 6.01 1.72
C ASN A 40 -8.78 7.09 1.33
N LEU A 41 -8.42 8.04 0.48
CA LEU A 41 -9.31 9.13 0.04
C LEU A 41 -10.58 8.59 -0.61
N SER A 42 -10.51 7.49 -1.35
CA SER A 42 -11.68 6.86 -1.98
C SER A 42 -12.69 6.28 -0.98
N VAL A 43 -12.30 6.11 0.30
CA VAL A 43 -13.22 5.75 1.39
C VAL A 43 -14.06 6.95 1.82
N HIS A 44 -13.47 8.15 1.77
CA HIS A 44 -14.07 9.39 2.26
C HIS A 44 -14.75 10.23 1.17
N LEU A 45 -14.35 10.02 -0.09
CA LEU A 45 -14.81 10.77 -1.25
C LEU A 45 -15.68 9.87 -2.14
N PRO A 46 -16.62 10.42 -2.92
CA PRO A 46 -17.53 9.66 -3.78
C PRO A 46 -16.80 9.03 -4.99
N GLU A 47 -15.99 8.02 -4.72
CA GLU A 47 -15.23 7.22 -5.68
C GLU A 47 -15.30 5.74 -5.26
N PRO A 48 -15.81 4.85 -6.11
CA PRO A 48 -15.86 3.43 -5.78
C PRO A 48 -14.46 2.82 -5.76
N ILE A 49 -14.24 1.90 -4.82
CA ILE A 49 -13.04 1.04 -4.78
C ILE A 49 -13.38 -0.26 -5.53
N ALA A 50 -12.72 -0.48 -6.67
CA ALA A 50 -12.95 -1.63 -7.52
C ALA A 50 -11.69 -2.52 -7.59
N LEU A 51 -11.80 -3.76 -7.13
CA LEU A 51 -10.70 -4.74 -7.15
C LEU A 51 -10.64 -5.49 -8.49
N ALA A 52 -10.43 -4.73 -9.57
CA ALA A 52 -10.16 -5.26 -10.90
C ALA A 52 -8.83 -4.70 -11.41
N GLU A 53 -7.95 -5.55 -11.94
CA GLU A 53 -6.56 -5.16 -12.30
C GLU A 53 -6.51 -3.88 -13.14
N ASP A 54 -7.31 -3.79 -14.21
CA ASP A 54 -7.37 -2.60 -15.07
C ASP A 54 -7.78 -1.33 -14.31
N ALA A 55 -8.71 -1.44 -13.37
CA ALA A 55 -9.18 -0.31 -12.56
C ALA A 55 -8.14 0.14 -11.53
N LEU A 56 -7.42 -0.83 -10.93
CA LEU A 56 -6.34 -0.57 -9.97
C LEU A 56 -5.17 0.14 -10.66
N VAL A 57 -4.76 -0.37 -11.82
CA VAL A 57 -3.67 0.24 -12.59
C VAL A 57 -4.08 1.61 -13.11
N ASP A 58 -5.30 1.77 -13.63
CA ASP A 58 -5.79 3.08 -14.06
C ASP A 58 -5.72 4.12 -12.93
N LYS A 59 -6.15 3.74 -11.72
CA LYS A 59 -6.08 4.59 -10.51
C LYS A 59 -4.64 5.01 -10.21
N VAL A 60 -3.74 4.04 -10.08
CA VAL A 60 -2.35 4.28 -9.65
C VAL A 60 -1.55 5.04 -10.72
N VAL A 61 -1.72 4.66 -11.98
CA VAL A 61 -0.88 5.13 -13.10
C VAL A 61 -1.48 6.35 -13.78
N ARG A 62 -2.67 6.22 -14.38
CA ARG A 62 -3.25 7.31 -15.20
C ARG A 62 -3.77 8.44 -14.32
N ARG A 63 -4.53 8.10 -13.28
CA ARG A 63 -5.09 9.09 -12.34
C ARG A 63 -4.06 9.57 -11.30
N ARG A 64 -2.86 8.98 -11.31
CA ARG A 64 -1.73 9.29 -10.40
C ARG A 64 -2.12 9.26 -8.92
N ARG A 65 -3.10 8.43 -8.56
CA ARG A 65 -3.58 8.26 -7.19
C ARG A 65 -2.75 7.23 -6.44
N GLY A 66 -3.02 7.11 -5.15
CA GLY A 66 -2.56 6.00 -4.33
C GLY A 66 -3.68 5.00 -4.09
N GLY A 67 -3.63 4.36 -2.94
CA GLY A 67 -4.67 3.49 -2.43
C GLY A 67 -4.22 2.82 -1.15
N PHE A 68 -5.05 1.93 -0.61
CA PHE A 68 -4.66 1.03 0.47
C PHE A 68 -4.22 -0.34 -0.07
N CYS A 69 -4.04 -1.33 0.80
CA CYS A 69 -3.31 -2.57 0.49
C CYS A 69 -3.80 -3.31 -0.76
N TYR A 70 -5.11 -3.52 -0.91
CA TYR A 70 -5.67 -4.25 -2.06
C TYR A 70 -5.37 -3.56 -3.38
N GLU A 71 -5.39 -2.22 -3.39
CA GLU A 71 -5.21 -1.42 -4.59
C GLU A 71 -3.73 -1.37 -4.99
N LEU A 72 -2.86 -1.10 -4.02
CA LEU A 72 -1.42 -0.96 -4.25
C LEU A 72 -0.78 -2.30 -4.59
N ASN A 73 -1.00 -3.33 -3.77
CA ASN A 73 -0.43 -4.66 -4.03
C ASN A 73 -1.10 -5.34 -5.23
N GLY A 74 -2.39 -5.08 -5.50
CA GLY A 74 -3.06 -5.56 -6.71
C GLY A 74 -2.50 -4.95 -7.99
N ALA A 75 -2.33 -3.63 -8.04
CA ALA A 75 -1.69 -2.94 -9.17
C ALA A 75 -0.23 -3.39 -9.36
N PHE A 76 0.52 -3.53 -8.27
CA PHE A 76 1.91 -3.96 -8.31
C PHE A 76 2.05 -5.43 -8.76
N ALA A 77 1.17 -6.33 -8.32
CA ALA A 77 1.13 -7.71 -8.82
C ALA A 77 0.91 -7.75 -10.33
N ALA A 78 -0.02 -6.93 -10.84
CA ALA A 78 -0.28 -6.87 -12.28
C ALA A 78 0.96 -6.38 -13.06
N LEU A 79 1.68 -5.36 -12.56
CA LEU A 79 2.96 -4.93 -13.15
C LEU A 79 3.98 -6.06 -13.18
N LEU A 80 4.17 -6.75 -12.04
CA LEU A 80 5.14 -7.83 -11.91
C LEU A 80 4.83 -8.98 -12.89
N ARG A 81 3.55 -9.37 -13.05
CA ARG A 81 3.13 -10.41 -14.02
C ARG A 81 3.51 -10.05 -15.45
N GLU A 82 3.22 -8.82 -15.87
CA GLU A 82 3.55 -8.33 -17.22
C GLU A 82 5.07 -8.23 -17.45
N LEU A 83 5.86 -8.05 -16.39
CA LEU A 83 7.33 -8.11 -16.44
C LEU A 83 7.88 -9.55 -16.35
N GLY A 84 7.03 -10.56 -16.31
CA GLY A 84 7.40 -11.98 -16.31
C GLY A 84 7.72 -12.58 -14.95
N PHE A 85 7.46 -11.86 -13.85
CA PHE A 85 7.56 -12.43 -12.50
C PHE A 85 6.40 -13.41 -12.25
N ARG A 86 6.69 -14.47 -11.49
CA ARG A 86 5.66 -15.35 -10.93
C ARG A 86 5.21 -14.79 -9.59
N VAL A 87 4.00 -14.26 -9.54
CA VAL A 87 3.47 -13.59 -8.35
C VAL A 87 2.08 -14.08 -8.00
N SER A 88 1.87 -14.30 -6.70
CA SER A 88 0.62 -14.74 -6.11
C SER A 88 0.18 -13.79 -4.99
N LEU A 89 -1.14 -13.64 -4.83
CA LEU A 89 -1.74 -12.76 -3.84
C LEU A 89 -2.10 -13.58 -2.60
N HIS A 90 -1.80 -13.05 -1.42
CA HIS A 90 -1.95 -13.77 -0.16
C HIS A 90 -2.62 -12.89 0.89
N PRO A 91 -3.66 -13.39 1.58
CA PRO A 91 -4.28 -12.67 2.65
C PRO A 91 -3.40 -12.70 3.89
N ALA A 92 -3.36 -11.57 4.58
CA ALA A 92 -2.72 -11.43 5.87
C ALA A 92 -3.69 -10.86 6.89
N ARG A 93 -3.41 -11.16 8.16
CA ARG A 93 -4.10 -10.60 9.32
C ARG A 93 -3.14 -9.67 10.01
N VAL A 94 -3.48 -8.39 10.11
CA VAL A 94 -2.62 -7.39 10.74
C VAL A 94 -2.64 -7.58 12.25
N HIS A 95 -1.47 -7.53 12.88
CA HIS A 95 -1.37 -7.54 14.33
C HIS A 95 -1.83 -6.18 14.89
N ARG A 96 -2.70 -6.21 15.89
CA ARG A 96 -3.32 -5.03 16.49
C ARG A 96 -2.70 -4.76 17.86
N GLY A 97 -2.79 -3.50 18.32
CA GLY A 97 -2.21 -3.07 19.60
C GLY A 97 -2.79 -3.77 20.85
N ASP A 98 -3.90 -4.50 20.70
CA ASP A 98 -4.52 -5.32 21.75
C ASP A 98 -3.95 -6.76 21.83
N GLY A 99 -2.91 -7.06 21.04
CA GLY A 99 -2.26 -8.37 20.98
C GLY A 99 -2.99 -9.40 20.12
N ARG A 100 -4.03 -9.00 19.38
CA ARG A 100 -4.80 -9.88 18.50
C ARG A 100 -4.44 -9.65 17.04
N PHE A 101 -4.67 -10.67 16.23
CA PHE A 101 -4.65 -10.53 14.77
C PHE A 101 -6.03 -10.11 14.26
N GLY A 102 -6.05 -9.30 13.20
CA GLY A 102 -7.27 -8.88 12.52
C GLY A 102 -8.04 -10.01 11.85
N ALA A 103 -9.12 -9.63 11.19
CA ALA A 103 -9.97 -10.56 10.45
C ALA A 103 -9.19 -11.23 9.32
N PRO A 104 -9.61 -12.42 8.84
CA PRO A 104 -9.10 -12.95 7.57
C PRO A 104 -9.24 -11.91 6.45
N PHE A 105 -8.28 -11.87 5.53
CA PHE A 105 -8.24 -10.92 4.40
C PHE A 105 -8.12 -9.43 4.79
N ASP A 106 -7.79 -9.09 6.05
CA ASP A 106 -7.60 -7.70 6.52
C ASP A 106 -6.44 -6.98 5.79
N HIS A 107 -5.52 -7.73 5.22
CA HIS A 107 -4.42 -7.22 4.40
C HIS A 107 -4.16 -8.12 3.21
N LEU A 108 -3.63 -7.56 2.12
CA LEU A 108 -3.18 -8.28 0.94
C LEU A 108 -1.68 -8.02 0.78
N ALA A 109 -0.88 -9.07 0.68
CA ALA A 109 0.54 -9.01 0.34
C ALA A 109 0.85 -10.00 -0.79
N LEU A 110 2.06 -9.94 -1.34
CA LEU A 110 2.47 -10.71 -2.50
C LEU A 110 3.59 -11.69 -2.14
N LEU A 111 3.50 -12.92 -2.66
CA LEU A 111 4.65 -13.81 -2.73
C LEU A 111 5.12 -13.90 -4.17
N VAL A 112 6.42 -13.70 -4.37
CA VAL A 112 7.09 -13.71 -5.68
C VAL A 112 8.07 -14.88 -5.73
N ASP A 113 7.84 -15.79 -6.66
CA ASP A 113 8.68 -16.97 -6.86
C ASP A 113 9.83 -16.65 -7.82
N LEU A 114 11.03 -16.59 -7.27
CA LEU A 114 12.30 -16.47 -8.00
C LEU A 114 13.17 -17.70 -7.69
N ASP A 115 14.49 -17.56 -7.62
CA ASP A 115 15.39 -18.63 -7.16
C ASP A 115 15.07 -19.04 -5.70
N GLU A 116 14.59 -18.08 -4.91
CA GLU A 116 13.99 -18.27 -3.59
C GLU A 116 12.69 -17.45 -3.51
N PRO A 117 11.73 -17.80 -2.63
CA PRO A 117 10.50 -17.04 -2.47
C PRO A 117 10.72 -15.73 -1.73
N TRP A 118 10.11 -14.65 -2.24
CA TRP A 118 10.16 -13.31 -1.65
C TRP A 118 8.77 -12.84 -1.25
N LEU A 119 8.68 -12.18 -0.09
CA LEU A 119 7.53 -11.40 0.32
C LEU A 119 7.69 -9.96 -0.18
N ALA A 120 6.74 -9.50 -0.99
CA ALA A 120 6.65 -8.13 -1.47
C ALA A 120 5.35 -7.49 -0.97
N ASP A 121 5.46 -6.27 -0.44
CA ASP A 121 4.33 -5.55 0.14
C ASP A 121 4.55 -4.04 0.03
N VAL A 122 3.93 -3.46 -1.01
CA VAL A 122 3.94 -2.02 -1.27
C VAL A 122 2.69 -1.33 -0.71
N GLY A 123 1.86 -2.05 0.05
CA GLY A 123 0.50 -1.67 0.39
C GLY A 123 0.20 -1.57 1.89
N PHE A 124 1.18 -1.75 2.78
CA PHE A 124 0.96 -1.71 4.24
C PHE A 124 1.12 -0.28 4.85
N GLY A 125 1.50 0.71 4.06
CA GLY A 125 1.69 2.10 4.50
C GLY A 125 3.10 2.40 5.02
N ARG A 126 3.41 2.01 6.27
CA ARG A 126 4.78 2.04 6.81
C ARG A 126 5.27 0.61 7.02
N PHE A 127 6.15 0.16 6.12
CA PHE A 127 6.65 -1.22 6.08
C PHE A 127 8.00 -1.29 5.37
N ALA A 128 8.55 -2.49 5.18
CA ALA A 128 9.84 -2.70 4.53
C ALA A 128 9.90 -1.98 3.17
N ARG A 129 10.97 -1.21 2.91
CA ARG A 129 11.19 -0.55 1.62
C ARG A 129 11.58 -1.52 0.53
N ARG A 130 12.14 -2.67 0.90
CA ARG A 130 12.54 -3.74 -0.02
C ARG A 130 11.79 -5.05 0.26
N PRO A 131 11.66 -5.92 -0.75
CA PRO A 131 11.10 -7.25 -0.57
C PRO A 131 11.91 -8.04 0.46
N LEU A 132 11.23 -8.84 1.27
CA LEU A 132 11.82 -9.67 2.31
C LEU A 132 12.02 -11.09 1.79
N ARG A 133 13.17 -11.70 2.03
CA ARG A 133 13.35 -13.13 1.74
C ARG A 133 12.46 -13.92 2.68
N LEU A 134 11.63 -14.80 2.11
CA LEU A 134 10.69 -15.61 2.90
C LEU A 134 11.41 -16.73 3.67
N ALA A 135 12.54 -17.21 3.14
CA ALA A 135 13.36 -18.27 3.74
C ALA A 135 14.51 -17.75 4.61
N ALA A 136 14.52 -16.46 4.97
CA ALA A 136 15.56 -15.91 5.84
C ALA A 136 15.51 -16.56 7.23
N THR A 137 16.67 -16.99 7.73
CA THR A 137 16.82 -17.52 9.09
C THR A 137 17.26 -16.46 10.10
N GLU A 138 17.66 -15.28 9.61
CA GLU A 138 18.17 -14.17 10.40
C GLU A 138 17.38 -12.89 10.08
N PRO A 139 17.37 -11.89 10.99
CA PRO A 139 16.73 -10.62 10.73
C PRO A 139 17.32 -9.89 9.51
N GLN A 140 16.46 -9.16 8.81
CA GLN A 140 16.74 -8.44 7.57
C GLN A 140 16.65 -6.92 7.84
N ALA A 141 17.78 -6.22 7.69
CA ALA A 141 17.84 -4.79 7.87
C ALA A 141 17.16 -4.05 6.70
N ASP A 142 16.35 -3.05 7.03
CA ASP A 142 15.66 -2.15 6.09
C ASP A 142 15.72 -0.71 6.63
N ALA A 143 15.44 0.28 5.76
CA ALA A 143 15.38 1.68 6.15
C ALA A 143 14.24 1.98 7.16
N GLU A 144 13.21 1.13 7.22
CA GLU A 144 12.08 1.29 8.15
C GLU A 144 12.25 0.48 9.45
N GLY A 145 13.33 -0.27 9.60
CA GLY A 145 13.65 -1.07 10.78
C GLY A 145 14.16 -2.47 10.42
N GLU A 146 14.16 -3.36 11.38
CA GLU A 146 14.56 -4.75 11.19
C GLU A 146 13.32 -5.65 10.99
N PHE A 147 13.36 -6.51 9.99
CA PHE A 147 12.28 -7.44 9.68
C PHE A 147 12.71 -8.89 9.85
N LEU A 148 11.86 -9.70 10.45
CA LEU A 148 12.07 -11.14 10.59
C LEU A 148 10.83 -11.89 10.10
N VAL A 149 11.07 -12.92 9.28
CA VAL A 149 10.02 -13.77 8.72
C VAL A 149 10.13 -15.15 9.36
N LEU A 150 9.05 -15.62 9.96
CA LEU A 150 9.02 -16.87 10.73
C LEU A 150 7.89 -17.77 10.26
N ASP A 151 8.10 -19.08 10.31
CA ASP A 151 7.01 -20.04 10.19
C ASP A 151 6.05 -19.91 11.38
N ALA A 152 4.76 -19.95 11.08
CA ALA A 152 3.69 -19.88 12.07
C ALA A 152 2.81 -21.15 12.03
N PRO A 153 2.05 -21.44 13.11
CA PRO A 153 1.14 -22.59 13.12
C PRO A 153 0.16 -22.58 11.96
N GLY A 154 -0.19 -23.77 11.45
CA GLY A 154 -1.10 -23.92 10.31
C GLY A 154 -0.45 -23.74 8.94
N GLY A 155 0.87 -23.56 8.87
CA GLY A 155 1.59 -23.31 7.62
C GLY A 155 1.55 -21.85 7.18
N ASP A 156 1.09 -20.95 8.06
CA ASP A 156 1.16 -19.50 7.87
C ASP A 156 2.60 -18.99 8.03
N VAL A 157 2.81 -17.71 7.71
CA VAL A 157 4.06 -16.99 7.93
C VAL A 157 3.80 -15.79 8.83
N GLU A 158 4.56 -15.63 9.89
CA GLU A 158 4.53 -14.44 10.73
C GLU A 158 5.66 -13.48 10.33
N VAL A 159 5.31 -12.23 10.06
CA VAL A 159 6.26 -11.16 9.82
C VAL A 159 6.36 -10.32 11.08
N ARG A 160 7.59 -10.10 11.55
CA ARG A 160 7.89 -9.23 12.68
C ARG A 160 8.68 -8.01 12.21
N HIS A 161 8.39 -6.86 12.80
CA HIS A 161 9.05 -5.59 12.59
C HIS A 161 9.55 -5.08 13.94
N ASP A 162 10.86 -4.84 14.07
CA ASP A 162 11.54 -4.42 15.30
C ASP A 162 11.16 -5.30 16.53
N GLY A 163 11.09 -6.62 16.30
CA GLY A 163 10.73 -7.59 17.33
C GLY A 163 9.25 -7.62 17.70
N GLN A 164 8.36 -6.89 17.02
CA GLN A 164 6.91 -6.98 17.24
C GLN A 164 6.22 -7.66 16.04
N PRO A 165 5.18 -8.49 16.24
CA PRO A 165 4.40 -9.00 15.12
C PRO A 165 3.79 -7.85 14.32
N ALA A 166 3.96 -7.87 13.00
CA ALA A 166 3.37 -6.93 12.06
C ALA A 166 2.09 -7.52 11.45
N TYR A 167 2.20 -8.70 10.82
CA TYR A 167 1.06 -9.46 10.37
C TYR A 167 1.37 -10.96 10.25
N ARG A 168 0.30 -11.76 10.14
CA ARG A 168 0.37 -13.18 9.83
C ARG A 168 -0.25 -13.45 8.45
N LEU A 169 0.56 -13.94 7.53
CA LEU A 169 0.24 -14.24 6.14
C LEU A 169 -0.18 -15.71 5.98
N GLU A 170 -1.28 -15.94 5.27
CA GLU A 170 -1.65 -17.28 4.82
C GLU A 170 -0.89 -17.62 3.53
N ARG A 171 -0.26 -18.80 3.43
CA ARG A 171 0.52 -19.20 2.24
C ARG A 171 -0.33 -19.64 1.03
N ARG A 172 -1.64 -19.84 1.21
CA ARG A 172 -2.50 -20.31 0.13
C ARG A 172 -2.86 -19.12 -0.77
N PRO A 173 -2.57 -19.18 -2.08
CA PRO A 173 -2.86 -18.09 -2.99
C PRO A 173 -4.37 -17.83 -3.10
N ARG A 174 -4.71 -16.57 -3.38
CA ARG A 174 -6.06 -16.05 -3.57
C ARG A 174 -6.15 -15.21 -4.84
N GLU A 175 -7.38 -14.95 -5.25
CA GLU A 175 -7.71 -14.03 -6.33
C GLU A 175 -8.18 -12.69 -5.74
N LEU A 176 -8.05 -11.58 -6.49
CA LEU A 176 -8.53 -10.25 -6.04
C LEU A 176 -10.00 -10.27 -5.62
N ALA A 177 -10.83 -11.09 -6.28
CA ALA A 177 -12.24 -11.24 -5.96
C ALA A 177 -12.49 -11.76 -4.53
N ASP A 178 -11.58 -12.56 -3.97
CA ASP A 178 -11.70 -13.09 -2.61
C ASP A 178 -11.58 -11.98 -1.54
N PHE A 179 -10.93 -10.87 -1.89
CA PHE A 179 -10.73 -9.73 -0.98
C PHE A 179 -11.88 -8.71 -1.02
N VAL A 180 -12.79 -8.81 -2.00
CA VAL A 180 -13.90 -7.85 -2.17
C VAL A 180 -14.76 -7.70 -0.91
N PRO A 181 -15.15 -8.76 -0.18
CA PRO A 181 -15.94 -8.61 1.04
C PRO A 181 -15.19 -7.85 2.15
N ALA A 182 -13.90 -8.13 2.35
CA ALA A 182 -13.08 -7.47 3.35
C ALA A 182 -12.82 -6.01 2.98
N CYS A 183 -12.49 -5.74 1.72
CA CYS A 183 -12.35 -4.41 1.16
C CYS A 183 -13.64 -3.58 1.31
N TRP A 184 -14.80 -4.18 1.04
CA TRP A 184 -16.08 -3.52 1.25
C TRP A 184 -16.28 -3.16 2.72
N TRP A 185 -16.10 -4.12 3.64
CA TRP A 185 -16.22 -3.82 5.07
C TRP A 185 -15.25 -2.72 5.51
N GLN A 186 -13.99 -2.77 5.08
CA GLN A 186 -13.00 -1.75 5.40
C GLN A 186 -13.36 -0.37 4.85
N ALA A 187 -14.00 -0.31 3.68
CA ALA A 187 -14.38 0.95 3.04
C ALA A 187 -15.74 1.50 3.49
N THR A 188 -16.60 0.69 4.12
CA THR A 188 -17.99 1.10 4.41
C THR A 188 -18.39 1.00 5.89
N SER A 189 -17.76 0.13 6.66
CA SER A 189 -18.15 -0.10 8.06
C SER A 189 -17.78 1.10 8.93
N PRO A 190 -18.67 1.60 9.80
CA PRO A 190 -18.33 2.64 10.78
C PRO A 190 -17.28 2.18 11.81
N ASP A 191 -17.06 0.87 11.93
CA ASP A 191 -16.07 0.27 12.83
C ASP A 191 -14.70 0.07 12.17
N SER A 192 -14.57 0.39 10.88
CA SER A 192 -13.30 0.29 10.16
C SER A 192 -12.36 1.44 10.54
N HIS A 193 -11.08 1.11 10.77
CA HIS A 193 -10.05 2.13 10.93
C HIS A 193 -10.00 3.11 9.74
N PHE A 194 -10.27 2.61 8.52
CA PHE A 194 -10.20 3.40 7.30
C PHE A 194 -11.38 4.35 7.11
N THR A 195 -12.54 4.10 7.70
CA THR A 195 -13.67 5.04 7.68
C THR A 195 -13.58 6.04 8.82
N GLN A 196 -12.92 5.70 9.92
CA GLN A 196 -12.72 6.58 11.07
C GLN A 196 -11.56 7.56 10.90
N ASN A 197 -10.58 7.23 10.05
CA ASN A 197 -9.35 8.00 9.90
C ASN A 197 -9.09 8.28 8.43
N LEU A 198 -8.91 9.55 8.07
CA LEU A 198 -8.41 9.95 6.77
C LEU A 198 -6.88 10.00 6.81
N LEU A 199 -6.21 9.26 5.93
CA LEU A 199 -4.77 9.10 5.94
C LEU A 199 -4.20 9.14 4.51
N CYS A 200 -3.10 9.87 4.34
CA CYS A 200 -2.23 9.79 3.17
C CYS A 200 -0.77 9.85 3.64
N THR A 201 0.06 8.88 3.27
CA THR A 201 1.45 8.80 3.74
C THR A 201 2.39 8.32 2.64
N LEU A 202 3.60 8.87 2.66
CA LEU A 202 4.66 8.55 1.72
C LEU A 202 6.03 8.63 2.41
N PRO A 203 6.86 7.59 2.31
CA PRO A 203 8.25 7.70 2.74
C PRO A 203 9.03 8.70 1.87
N THR A 204 9.92 9.46 2.50
CA THR A 204 10.85 10.36 1.83
C THR A 204 12.27 9.80 1.94
N ALA A 205 13.25 10.47 1.34
CA ALA A 205 14.66 10.08 1.44
C ALA A 205 15.21 10.24 2.87
N GLN A 206 14.66 11.13 3.68
CA GLN A 206 15.12 11.44 5.05
C GLN A 206 14.11 11.05 6.13
N GLY A 207 12.98 10.43 5.76
CA GLY A 207 11.97 9.99 6.70
C GLY A 207 10.63 9.75 6.03
N ARG A 208 9.61 10.52 6.41
CA ARG A 208 8.21 10.30 5.97
C ARG A 208 7.40 11.58 6.08
N VAL A 209 6.45 11.73 5.16
CA VAL A 209 5.39 12.73 5.24
C VAL A 209 4.04 12.02 5.34
N THR A 210 3.17 12.55 6.20
CA THR A 210 1.82 12.03 6.43
C THR A 210 0.83 13.17 6.59
N LEU A 211 -0.30 13.11 5.87
CA LEU A 211 -1.51 13.84 6.20
C LEU A 211 -2.48 12.90 6.93
N ALA A 212 -2.82 13.23 8.17
CA ALA A 212 -3.82 12.54 8.98
C ALA A 212 -4.97 13.50 9.30
N GLY A 213 -6.06 13.41 8.52
CA GLY A 213 -7.08 14.46 8.47
C GLY A 213 -6.46 15.79 8.03
N GLU A 214 -6.50 16.78 8.94
CA GLU A 214 -5.94 18.12 8.75
C GLU A 214 -4.50 18.25 9.25
N GLN A 215 -3.96 17.23 9.93
CA GLN A 215 -2.60 17.26 10.48
C GLN A 215 -1.58 16.82 9.44
N LEU A 216 -0.70 17.74 9.01
CA LEU A 216 0.53 17.38 8.32
C LEU A 216 1.61 17.05 9.34
N ILE A 217 2.19 15.87 9.17
CA ILE A 217 3.25 15.32 9.99
C ILE A 217 4.45 15.07 9.08
N GLU A 218 5.55 15.75 9.35
CA GLU A 218 6.82 15.59 8.64
C GLU A 218 7.85 15.02 9.62
N THR A 219 8.40 13.86 9.29
CA THR A 219 9.53 13.25 10.00
C THR A 219 10.76 13.33 9.12
N VAL A 220 11.81 14.01 9.58
CA VAL A 220 13.11 14.18 8.89
C VAL A 220 14.23 13.91 9.88
N ASP A 221 15.09 12.93 9.58
CA ASP A 221 16.22 12.52 10.42
C ASP A 221 15.82 12.26 11.89
N GLY A 222 14.66 11.59 12.07
CA GLY A 222 14.09 11.26 13.38
C GLY A 222 13.41 12.44 14.10
N LYS A 223 13.45 13.65 13.56
CA LYS A 223 12.74 14.82 14.10
C LYS A 223 11.36 14.91 13.49
N ARG A 224 10.34 14.98 14.34
CA ARG A 224 8.94 15.07 13.96
C ARG A 224 8.43 16.49 14.14
N VAL A 225 7.83 17.05 13.11
CA VAL A 225 7.16 18.35 13.11
C VAL A 225 5.71 18.14 12.67
N GLU A 226 4.78 18.79 13.37
CA GLU A 226 3.35 18.72 13.05
C GLU A 226 2.78 20.12 12.83
N ARG A 227 1.93 20.25 11.81
CA ARG A 227 1.17 21.47 11.52
C ARG A 227 -0.26 21.13 11.12
N THR A 228 -1.22 21.90 11.64
CA THR A 228 -2.63 21.82 11.20
C THR A 228 -2.80 22.65 9.94
N LEU A 229 -3.41 22.07 8.91
CA LEU A 229 -3.71 22.71 7.63
C LEU A 229 -5.22 22.80 7.43
N ALA A 230 -5.70 23.81 6.70
CA ALA A 230 -7.12 23.93 6.39
C ALA A 230 -7.36 24.50 4.98
N GLY A 231 -8.54 24.24 4.43
CA GLY A 231 -8.98 24.79 3.15
C GLY A 231 -7.97 24.55 2.02
N GLN A 232 -7.54 25.63 1.36
CA GLN A 232 -6.62 25.54 0.22
C GLN A 232 -5.23 25.00 0.60
N GLU A 233 -4.74 25.27 1.82
CA GLU A 233 -3.43 24.77 2.26
C GLU A 233 -3.41 23.23 2.33
N LEU A 234 -4.53 22.62 2.75
CA LEU A 234 -4.65 21.17 2.78
C LEU A 234 -4.72 20.58 1.35
N VAL A 235 -5.46 21.23 0.45
CA VAL A 235 -5.53 20.85 -0.97
C VAL A 235 -4.15 20.90 -1.62
N ASP A 236 -3.42 22.00 -1.40
CA ASP A 236 -2.09 22.18 -1.96
C ASP A 236 -1.10 21.16 -1.38
N ALA A 237 -1.22 20.79 -0.10
CA ALA A 237 -0.39 19.76 0.50
C ALA A 237 -0.57 18.37 -0.15
N TYR A 238 -1.80 17.98 -0.54
CA TYR A 238 -2.01 16.73 -1.30
C TYR A 238 -1.23 16.74 -2.63
N ARG A 239 -1.23 17.88 -3.32
CA ARG A 239 -0.53 18.03 -4.60
C ARG A 239 0.98 18.05 -4.42
N GLU A 240 1.48 18.85 -3.48
CA GLU A 240 2.91 19.07 -3.25
C GLU A 240 3.60 17.81 -2.74
N TYR A 241 3.07 17.18 -1.69
CA TYR A 241 3.75 16.09 -1.00
C TYR A 241 3.45 14.71 -1.60
N PHE A 242 2.28 14.53 -2.22
CA PHE A 242 1.81 13.21 -2.66
C PHE A 242 1.53 13.14 -4.16
N GLY A 243 1.59 14.27 -4.88
CA GLY A 243 1.24 14.33 -6.30
C GLY A 243 -0.24 14.09 -6.59
N ILE A 244 -1.10 14.18 -5.57
CA ILE A 244 -2.54 13.94 -5.67
C ILE A 244 -3.26 15.27 -5.86
N SER A 245 -4.06 15.37 -6.92
CA SER A 245 -4.94 16.53 -7.12
C SER A 245 -6.34 16.24 -6.59
N VAL A 246 -6.79 17.05 -5.64
CA VAL A 246 -8.17 17.09 -5.13
C VAL A 246 -8.75 18.48 -5.37
N ASN A 247 -10.05 18.57 -5.66
CA ASN A 247 -10.72 19.83 -5.92
C ASN A 247 -11.06 20.60 -4.64
N GLU A 248 -11.22 19.89 -3.53
CA GLU A 248 -11.54 20.43 -2.22
C GLU A 248 -10.86 19.61 -1.12
N ALA A 249 -10.73 20.21 0.06
CA ALA A 249 -10.15 19.58 1.24
C ALA A 249 -10.95 18.30 1.59
N PRO A 250 -10.34 17.11 1.52
CA PRO A 250 -11.01 15.89 1.90
C PRO A 250 -11.35 15.92 3.39
N SER A 251 -12.59 15.61 3.73
CA SER A 251 -13.04 15.47 5.11
C SER A 251 -13.52 14.05 5.37
N PRO A 252 -13.41 13.54 6.60
CA PRO A 252 -14.00 12.26 6.96
C PRO A 252 -15.50 12.23 6.61
N GLY A 253 -15.86 11.33 5.70
CA GLY A 253 -17.24 11.20 5.22
C GLY A 253 -18.04 10.15 6.00
N PHE A 254 -19.36 10.19 5.86
CA PHE A 254 -20.22 9.06 6.18
C PHE A 254 -20.40 8.20 4.92
N PHE A 255 -20.28 6.88 5.03
CA PHE A 255 -20.58 5.99 3.92
C PHE A 255 -22.10 5.81 3.76
N PRO A 256 -22.64 5.82 2.52
CA PRO A 256 -21.95 6.16 1.28
C PRO A 256 -21.71 7.67 1.16
N ALA A 257 -20.50 8.06 0.76
CA ALA A 257 -20.22 9.45 0.41
C ALA A 257 -21.11 9.84 -0.79
N ALA A 258 -21.98 10.84 -0.60
CA ALA A 258 -22.86 11.35 -1.64
C ALA A 258 -22.29 12.66 -2.22
N GLY A 259 -22.28 12.81 -3.54
CA GLY A 259 -21.82 14.03 -4.20
C GLY A 259 -21.07 13.78 -5.52
N PRO A 260 -20.70 14.84 -6.25
CA PRO A 260 -19.85 14.72 -7.43
C PRO A 260 -18.44 14.24 -7.04
N ARG A 261 -17.78 13.51 -7.94
CA ARG A 261 -16.40 13.04 -7.74
C ARG A 261 -15.45 14.24 -7.56
N PRO A 262 -14.74 14.38 -6.43
CA PRO A 262 -13.93 15.56 -6.11
C PRO A 262 -12.50 15.48 -6.69
N PHE A 263 -12.29 14.64 -7.69
CA PHE A 263 -11.03 14.53 -8.42
C PHE A 263 -11.16 15.23 -9.77
N PRO A 264 -10.09 15.82 -10.33
CA PRO A 264 -10.11 16.28 -11.71
C PRO A 264 -10.47 15.14 -12.66
N ASN A 265 -11.15 15.47 -13.76
CA ASN A 265 -11.42 14.52 -14.85
C ASN A 265 -10.13 14.03 -15.53
#